data_AF-A0A531KHL3-F1
#
_entry.id   AF-A0A531KHL3-F1
#
_cell.length_a   1.000
_cell.length_b   1.000
_cell.length_c   1.000
_cell.angle_alpha   90.00
_cell.angle_beta   90.00
_cell.angle_gamma   90.00
#
_symmetry.space_group_name_H-M   'P 1'
#
loop_
_entity.id
_entity.type
_entity.pdbx_description
1 polymer ?
#
loop_
_entity_poly.entity_id
_entity_poly.type
_entity_poly.pdbx_seq_one_letter_code
_entity_poly.pdbx_strand_id
1 'polypeptide(L)'
;LSQIEEHAAFGGVVPEIAARAHVEALDGIIEAALSDSGVELADIDAIAATAGPGLVGGLIVGLMTAKAIAAAANKPLIAINHLEGHALTARLTDGLDFPYLLLLVSGGHTQIVAVRGVGDYQRWATTIDDALGEAFDKTAKMLGLPYPGGPNVEQAAATGDAARFAFPRPMKGSA
;
A
#
# COMPACT_ATOMS: atom_id res chain seq x y z
N LEU A 1 -0.04 -13.76 5.17
CA LEU A 1 -1.51 -13.86 4.98
C LEU A 1 -1.93 -12.78 3.99
N SER A 2 -2.70 -13.12 2.95
CA SER A 2 -3.23 -12.16 1.97
C SER A 2 -4.74 -12.35 1.88
N GLN A 3 -5.50 -11.25 1.78
CA GLN A 3 -6.97 -11.28 1.75
C GLN A 3 -7.53 -11.38 0.31
N ILE A 4 -6.68 -11.60 -0.70
CA ILE A 4 -7.08 -11.57 -2.12
C ILE A 4 -8.27 -12.49 -2.41
N GLU A 5 -8.26 -13.71 -1.88
CA GLU A 5 -9.33 -14.69 -2.11
C GLU A 5 -10.68 -14.25 -1.52
N GLU A 6 -10.67 -13.61 -0.35
CA GLU A 6 -11.88 -13.10 0.31
C GLU A 6 -12.55 -11.96 -0.49
N HIS A 7 -11.73 -11.17 -1.20
CA HIS A 7 -12.19 -10.03 -2.02
C HIS A 7 -12.50 -10.43 -3.47
N ALA A 8 -11.99 -11.57 -3.94
CA ALA A 8 -12.10 -12.00 -5.34
C ALA A 8 -13.56 -12.13 -5.80
N ALA A 9 -14.45 -12.62 -4.94
CA ALA A 9 -15.89 -12.75 -5.24
C ALA A 9 -16.59 -11.40 -5.49
N PHE A 10 -16.02 -10.30 -5.01
CA PHE A 10 -16.57 -8.95 -5.13
C PHE A 10 -15.88 -8.11 -6.22
N GLY A 11 -14.78 -8.61 -6.79
CA GLY A 11 -14.01 -7.93 -7.82
C GLY A 11 -13.34 -6.64 -7.35
N GLY A 12 -12.99 -6.57 -6.06
CA GLY A 12 -12.36 -5.42 -5.42
C GLY A 12 -12.42 -5.52 -3.90
N VAL A 13 -11.64 -4.67 -3.21
CA VAL A 13 -11.55 -4.68 -1.75
C VAL A 13 -12.86 -4.21 -1.11
N VAL A 14 -13.45 -5.06 -0.25
CA VAL A 14 -14.62 -4.72 0.56
C VAL A 14 -14.15 -4.22 1.94
N PRO A 15 -14.44 -2.96 2.33
CA PRO A 15 -13.86 -2.38 3.55
C PRO A 15 -14.13 -3.17 4.84
N GLU A 16 -15.34 -3.68 5.02
CA GLU A 16 -15.72 -4.45 6.21
C GLU A 16 -15.00 -5.80 6.30
N ILE A 17 -14.91 -6.52 5.18
CA ILE A 17 -14.19 -7.80 5.10
C ILE A 17 -12.72 -7.57 5.43
N ALA A 18 -12.12 -6.52 4.85
CA ALA A 18 -10.72 -6.19 5.09
C ALA A 18 -10.46 -5.84 6.57
N ALA A 19 -11.33 -5.06 7.19
CA ALA A 19 -11.22 -4.70 8.60
C ALA A 19 -11.31 -5.94 9.52
N ARG A 20 -12.28 -6.84 9.27
CA ARG A 20 -12.42 -8.07 10.07
C ARG A 20 -11.21 -8.99 9.92
N ALA A 21 -10.70 -9.17 8.71
CA ALA A 21 -9.51 -9.96 8.47
C ALA A 21 -8.26 -9.38 9.15
N HIS A 22 -8.16 -8.05 9.33
CA HIS A 22 -7.11 -7.47 10.18
C HIS A 22 -7.25 -7.88 11.65
N VAL A 23 -8.47 -7.85 12.20
CA VAL A 23 -8.73 -8.27 13.60
C VAL A 23 -8.32 -9.73 13.79
N GLU A 24 -8.69 -10.60 12.85
CA GLU A 24 -8.42 -12.04 12.95
C GLU A 24 -6.94 -12.40 12.77
N ALA A 25 -6.18 -11.61 11.99
CA ALA A 25 -4.81 -11.95 11.61
C ALA A 25 -3.72 -11.28 12.46
N LEU A 26 -3.95 -10.10 13.02
CA LEU A 26 -2.89 -9.29 13.61
C LEU A 26 -2.17 -9.96 14.78
N ASP A 27 -2.92 -10.57 15.71
CA ASP A 27 -2.34 -11.21 16.89
C ASP A 27 -1.34 -12.31 16.48
N GLY A 28 -1.74 -13.18 15.54
CA GLY A 28 -0.89 -14.25 15.03
C GLY A 28 0.30 -13.74 14.21
N ILE A 29 0.15 -12.64 13.45
CA ILE A 29 1.27 -12.02 12.72
C ILE A 29 2.29 -11.43 13.69
N ILE A 30 1.84 -10.79 14.76
CA ILE A 30 2.72 -10.17 15.76
C ILE A 30 3.47 -11.24 16.54
N GLU A 31 2.78 -12.30 16.97
CA GLU A 31 3.40 -13.44 17.66
C GLU A 31 4.44 -14.13 16.76
N ALA A 32 4.10 -14.38 15.49
CA ALA A 32 5.04 -14.94 14.51
C ALA A 32 6.27 -14.04 14.31
N ALA A 33 6.09 -12.72 14.20
CA ALA A 33 7.20 -11.79 14.01
C ALA A 33 8.16 -11.76 15.23
N LEU A 34 7.63 -11.81 16.45
CA LEU A 34 8.44 -11.93 17.67
C LEU A 34 9.20 -13.26 17.70
N SER A 35 8.52 -14.37 17.40
CA SER A 35 9.15 -15.69 17.35
C SER A 35 10.25 -15.79 16.29
N ASP A 36 10.01 -15.26 15.09
CA ASP A 36 10.95 -15.34 13.95
C ASP A 36 12.20 -14.49 14.19
N SER A 37 12.04 -13.35 14.87
CA SER A 37 13.17 -12.47 15.23
C SER A 37 13.95 -12.97 16.45
N GLY A 38 13.37 -13.81 17.29
CA GLY A 38 13.95 -14.24 18.56
C GLY A 38 14.06 -13.12 19.61
N VAL A 39 13.31 -12.03 19.40
CA VAL A 39 13.29 -10.84 20.27
C VAL A 39 12.07 -10.91 21.18
N GLU A 40 12.24 -10.59 22.47
CA GLU A 40 11.10 -10.46 23.36
C GLU A 40 10.47 -9.07 23.25
N LEU A 41 9.17 -8.95 23.51
CA LEU A 41 8.48 -7.65 23.51
C LEU A 41 9.14 -6.63 24.46
N ALA A 42 9.78 -7.11 25.53
CA ALA A 42 10.51 -6.28 26.48
C ALA A 42 11.73 -5.59 25.84
N ASP A 43 12.36 -6.23 24.86
CA ASP A 43 13.56 -5.75 24.17
C ASP A 43 13.24 -4.72 23.06
N ILE A 44 11.96 -4.57 22.69
CA ILE A 44 11.53 -3.61 21.68
C ILE A 44 11.57 -2.19 22.26
N ASP A 45 12.22 -1.25 21.55
CA ASP A 45 12.34 0.14 22.01
C ASP A 45 11.10 0.99 21.74
N ALA A 46 10.37 0.73 20.65
CA ALA A 46 9.19 1.49 20.24
C ALA A 46 8.25 0.65 19.37
N ILE A 47 6.97 1.01 19.36
CA ILE A 47 5.94 0.41 18.51
C ILE A 47 5.59 1.41 17.41
N ALA A 48 5.66 1.01 16.14
CA ALA A 48 5.28 1.86 15.01
C ALA A 48 4.07 1.27 14.30
N ALA A 49 3.10 2.12 13.91
CA ALA A 49 1.94 1.68 13.17
C ALA A 49 1.47 2.74 12.17
N THR A 50 0.91 2.28 11.06
CA THR A 50 0.34 3.17 10.04
C THR A 50 -0.87 3.91 10.60
N ALA A 51 -0.84 5.23 10.56
CA ALA A 51 -1.94 6.10 10.99
C ALA A 51 -2.75 6.71 9.81
N GLY A 52 -2.30 6.48 8.58
CA GLY A 52 -2.99 6.87 7.35
C GLY A 52 -2.03 7.38 6.28
N PRO A 53 -2.52 7.68 5.06
CA PRO A 53 -3.89 7.44 4.59
C PRO A 53 -4.18 5.94 4.37
N GLY A 54 -5.46 5.59 4.22
CA GLY A 54 -5.90 4.21 4.03
C GLY A 54 -7.38 4.02 4.40
N LEU A 55 -7.89 2.80 4.26
CA LEU A 55 -9.26 2.47 4.66
C LEU A 55 -9.40 2.57 6.19
N VAL A 56 -10.35 3.38 6.64
CA VAL A 56 -10.55 3.71 8.06
C VAL A 56 -10.70 2.48 8.95
N GLY A 57 -11.40 1.44 8.49
CA GLY A 57 -11.58 0.19 9.23
C GLY A 57 -10.24 -0.48 9.55
N GLY A 58 -9.43 -0.78 8.53
CA GLY A 58 -8.11 -1.39 8.73
C GLY A 58 -7.14 -0.50 9.51
N LEU A 59 -7.16 0.82 9.27
CA LEU A 59 -6.34 1.77 10.03
C LEU A 59 -6.67 1.77 11.52
N ILE A 60 -7.96 1.75 11.88
CA ILE A 60 -8.38 1.72 13.28
C ILE A 60 -7.90 0.44 13.94
N VAL A 61 -8.09 -0.73 13.31
CA VAL A 61 -7.68 -2.00 13.90
C VAL A 61 -6.16 -2.00 14.15
N GLY A 62 -5.35 -1.74 13.13
CA GLY A 62 -3.88 -1.76 13.27
C GLY A 62 -3.36 -0.73 14.28
N LEU A 63 -3.87 0.51 14.24
CA LEU A 63 -3.43 1.56 15.15
C LEU A 63 -3.88 1.30 16.60
N MET A 64 -5.05 0.71 16.82
CA MET A 64 -5.52 0.38 18.17
C MET A 64 -4.75 -0.81 18.77
N THR A 65 -4.45 -1.83 17.96
CA THR A 65 -3.56 -2.93 18.40
C THR A 65 -2.20 -2.39 18.82
N ALA A 66 -1.58 -1.53 18.00
CA ALA A 66 -0.29 -0.91 18.32
C ALA A 66 -0.34 -0.03 19.58
N LYS A 67 -1.41 0.76 19.75
CA LYS A 67 -1.65 1.56 20.97
C LYS A 67 -1.75 0.68 22.21
N ALA A 68 -2.48 -0.44 22.12
CA ALA A 68 -2.64 -1.37 23.24
C ALA A 68 -1.31 -1.99 23.64
N ILE A 69 -0.52 -2.46 22.67
CA ILE A 69 0.82 -3.03 22.92
C ILE A 69 1.76 -1.98 23.53
N ALA A 70 1.82 -0.78 22.93
CA ALA A 70 2.67 0.30 23.42
C ALA A 70 2.31 0.70 24.85
N ALA A 71 1.02 0.82 25.16
CA ALA A 71 0.55 1.14 26.51
C ALA A 71 0.86 0.02 27.53
N ALA A 72 0.62 -1.25 27.15
CA ALA A 72 0.86 -2.39 28.04
C ALA A 72 2.35 -2.62 28.31
N ALA A 73 3.21 -2.44 27.30
CA ALA A 73 4.66 -2.60 27.41
C ALA A 73 5.38 -1.33 27.88
N ASN A 74 4.64 -0.23 28.11
CA ASN A 74 5.17 1.09 28.43
C ASN A 74 6.27 1.56 27.43
N LYS A 75 5.98 1.43 26.14
CA LYS A 75 6.86 1.81 25.03
C LYS A 75 6.30 3.01 24.27
N PRO A 76 7.15 3.87 23.67
CA PRO A 76 6.71 4.90 22.74
C PRO A 76 5.92 4.32 21.56
N LEU A 77 4.86 5.02 21.16
CA LEU A 77 4.12 4.76 19.93
C LEU A 77 4.50 5.79 18.86
N ILE A 78 4.83 5.31 17.67
CA ILE A 78 5.17 6.13 16.51
C ILE A 78 4.08 5.96 15.45
N ALA A 79 3.34 7.03 15.17
CA ALA A 79 2.36 7.08 14.11
C ALA A 79 3.04 7.33 12.76
N ILE A 80 2.92 6.38 11.84
CA ILE A 80 3.58 6.40 10.53
C ILE A 80 2.61 6.82 9.45
N ASN A 81 3.03 7.75 8.59
CA ASN A 81 2.31 8.03 7.34
C ASN A 81 2.59 6.92 6.33
N HIS A 82 1.54 6.30 5.79
CA HIS A 82 1.62 5.20 4.84
C HIS A 82 2.45 5.55 3.59
N LEU A 83 2.27 6.75 3.05
CA LEU A 83 2.99 7.21 1.86
C LEU A 83 4.46 7.55 2.16
N GLU A 84 4.76 8.00 3.38
CA GLU A 84 6.15 8.14 3.85
C GLU A 84 6.84 6.77 3.94
N GLY A 85 6.15 5.75 4.44
CA GLY A 85 6.65 4.37 4.43
C GLY A 85 7.03 3.90 3.02
N HIS A 86 6.16 4.16 2.04
CA HIS A 86 6.48 3.91 0.63
C HIS A 86 7.69 4.71 0.14
N ALA A 87 7.77 6.00 0.47
CA ALA A 87 8.86 6.86 0.03
C ALA A 87 10.22 6.40 0.56
N LEU A 88 10.28 5.93 1.81
CA LEU A 88 11.51 5.49 2.46
C LEU A 88 11.94 4.06 2.09
N THR A 89 11.09 3.29 1.41
CA THR A 89 11.42 1.91 1.00
C THR A 89 12.67 1.87 0.11
N ALA A 90 12.80 2.79 -0.85
CA ALA A 90 13.98 2.87 -1.73
C ALA A 90 15.29 3.08 -0.97
N ARG A 91 15.23 3.74 0.20
CA ARG A 91 16.41 3.88 1.08
C ARG A 91 16.71 2.60 1.83
N LEU A 92 15.67 1.91 2.29
CA LEU A 92 15.80 0.66 3.05
C LEU A 92 16.36 -0.47 2.17
N THR A 93 15.92 -0.58 0.92
CA THR A 93 16.31 -1.68 0.02
C THR A 93 17.61 -1.39 -0.73
N ASP A 94 17.77 -0.16 -1.23
CA ASP A 94 18.83 0.17 -2.20
C ASP A 94 19.82 1.21 -1.66
N GLY A 95 19.65 1.70 -0.43
CA GLY A 95 20.55 2.67 0.18
C GLY A 95 20.54 4.04 -0.50
N LEU A 96 19.47 4.39 -1.22
CA LEU A 96 19.40 5.63 -1.99
C LEU A 96 19.50 6.87 -1.07
N ASP A 97 20.37 7.80 -1.43
CA ASP A 97 20.53 9.08 -0.72
C ASP A 97 19.51 10.12 -1.19
N PHE A 98 19.13 11.02 -0.27
CA PHE A 98 18.34 12.20 -0.62
C PHE A 98 19.18 13.24 -1.40
N PRO A 99 18.56 14.08 -2.26
CA PRO A 99 17.17 14.02 -2.69
C PRO A 99 16.97 13.06 -3.87
N TYR A 100 15.76 12.52 -4.01
CA TYR A 100 15.35 11.74 -5.18
C TYR A 100 13.91 12.04 -5.58
N LEU A 101 13.59 11.71 -6.83
CA LEU A 101 12.23 11.79 -7.36
C LEU A 101 11.57 10.41 -7.30
N LEU A 102 10.43 10.33 -6.63
CA LEU A 102 9.66 9.11 -6.48
C LEU A 102 8.43 9.14 -7.39
N LEU A 103 8.26 8.09 -8.20
CA LEU A 103 6.98 7.74 -8.81
C LEU A 103 6.27 6.74 -7.89
N LEU A 104 5.31 7.21 -7.11
CA LEU A 104 4.53 6.40 -6.18
C LEU A 104 3.29 5.88 -6.91
N VAL A 105 3.26 4.57 -7.18
CA VAL A 105 2.15 3.89 -7.86
C VAL A 105 1.66 2.73 -7.01
N SER A 106 0.39 2.79 -6.61
CA SER A 106 -0.30 1.72 -5.88
C SER A 106 -1.75 1.60 -6.36
N GLY A 107 -2.53 0.74 -5.71
CA GLY A 107 -3.96 0.62 -5.97
C GLY A 107 -4.71 1.95 -5.86
N GLY A 108 -4.37 2.78 -4.86
CA GLY A 108 -5.07 4.04 -4.57
C GLY A 108 -4.26 5.31 -4.78
N HIS A 109 -3.02 5.22 -5.25
CA HIS A 109 -2.15 6.40 -5.41
C HIS A 109 -1.38 6.36 -6.72
N THR A 110 -1.28 7.51 -7.38
CA THR A 110 -0.38 7.74 -8.51
C THR A 110 0.14 9.16 -8.38
N GLN A 111 1.38 9.30 -7.94
CA GLN A 111 1.98 10.58 -7.57
C GLN A 111 3.44 10.67 -8.00
N ILE A 112 3.88 11.89 -8.31
CA ILE A 112 5.29 12.24 -8.42
C ILE A 112 5.64 13.07 -7.18
N VAL A 113 6.58 12.59 -6.38
CA VAL A 113 6.98 13.19 -5.11
C VAL A 113 8.47 13.45 -5.11
N ALA A 114 8.87 14.71 -4.91
CA ALA A 114 10.26 15.04 -4.60
C ALA A 114 10.52 14.74 -3.13
N VAL A 115 11.40 13.77 -2.88
CA VAL A 115 11.78 13.32 -1.55
C VAL A 115 13.11 13.94 -1.19
N ARG A 116 13.10 14.91 -0.26
CA ARG A 116 14.28 15.72 0.09
C ARG A 116 14.89 15.35 1.43
N GLY A 117 14.10 14.71 2.28
CA GLY A 117 14.48 14.28 3.61
C GLY A 117 13.33 13.57 4.30
N VAL A 118 13.61 12.96 5.46
CA VAL A 118 12.54 12.46 6.33
C VAL A 118 11.70 13.66 6.78
N GLY A 119 10.38 13.59 6.58
CA GLY A 119 9.47 14.70 6.85
C GLY A 119 9.50 15.85 5.81
N ASP A 120 10.34 15.79 4.78
CA ASP A 120 10.41 16.80 3.70
C ASP A 120 10.08 16.15 2.34
N TYR A 121 8.78 16.14 2.05
CA TYR A 121 8.21 15.59 0.82
C TYR A 121 7.38 16.65 0.10
N GLN A 122 7.65 16.84 -1.18
CA GLN A 122 6.86 17.73 -2.03
C GLN A 122 6.18 16.94 -3.14
N ARG A 123 4.85 16.86 -3.10
CA ARG A 123 4.06 16.27 -4.18
C ARG A 123 4.02 17.23 -5.38
N TRP A 124 4.71 16.87 -6.45
CA TRP A 124 4.78 17.65 -7.69
C TRP A 124 3.62 17.33 -8.64
N ALA A 125 3.16 16.08 -8.67
CA ALA A 125 2.02 15.67 -9.46
C ALA A 125 1.22 14.58 -8.75
N THR A 126 -0.06 14.47 -9.10
CA THR A 126 -0.97 13.40 -8.69
C THR A 126 -1.95 13.14 -9.81
N THR A 127 -2.49 11.93 -9.88
CA THR A 127 -3.71 11.70 -10.68
C THR A 127 -4.84 12.61 -10.19
N ILE A 128 -5.73 13.00 -11.13
CA ILE A 128 -6.94 13.78 -10.87
C ILE A 128 -8.20 12.91 -10.80
N ASP A 129 -8.07 11.64 -11.18
CA ASP A 129 -9.14 10.64 -11.23
C ASP A 129 -8.64 9.30 -10.67
N ASP A 130 -8.57 8.26 -11.49
CA ASP A 130 -8.17 6.92 -11.09
C ASP A 130 -6.66 6.87 -10.84
N ALA A 131 -6.26 6.17 -9.78
CA ALA A 131 -4.88 5.71 -9.67
C ALA A 131 -4.62 4.62 -10.72
N LEU A 132 -3.36 4.47 -11.14
CA LEU A 132 -2.97 3.47 -12.12
C LEU A 132 -3.36 2.05 -11.69
N GLY A 133 -3.16 1.68 -10.41
CA GLY A 133 -3.57 0.37 -9.91
C GLY A 133 -5.07 0.13 -10.05
N GLU A 134 -5.90 1.10 -9.66
CA GLU A 134 -7.36 1.04 -9.83
C GLU A 134 -7.78 0.99 -11.31
N ALA A 135 -7.13 1.73 -12.19
CA ALA A 135 -7.39 1.69 -13.63
C ALA A 135 -7.12 0.29 -14.21
N PHE A 136 -6.05 -0.38 -13.77
CA PHE A 136 -5.77 -1.76 -14.14
C PHE A 136 -6.82 -2.74 -13.61
N ASP A 137 -7.27 -2.57 -12.36
CA ASP A 137 -8.32 -3.43 -11.77
C ASP A 137 -9.67 -3.27 -12.48
N LYS A 138 -10.08 -2.04 -12.80
CA LYS A 138 -11.29 -1.77 -13.60
C LYS A 138 -11.18 -2.35 -15.01
N THR A 139 -10.01 -2.24 -15.63
CA THR A 139 -9.74 -2.82 -16.96
C THR A 139 -9.88 -4.34 -16.92
N ALA A 140 -9.29 -5.00 -15.92
CA ALA A 140 -9.40 -6.44 -15.75
C ALA A 140 -10.87 -6.88 -15.62
N LYS A 141 -11.65 -6.17 -14.81
CA LYS A 141 -13.09 -6.42 -14.64
C LYS A 141 -13.86 -6.29 -15.95
N MET A 142 -13.58 -5.26 -16.76
CA MET A 142 -14.20 -5.07 -18.08
C MET A 142 -13.84 -6.17 -19.07
N LEU A 143 -12.63 -6.73 -18.97
CA LEU A 143 -12.16 -7.84 -19.80
C LEU A 143 -12.60 -9.22 -19.28
N GLY A 144 -13.29 -9.29 -18.15
CA GLY A 144 -13.69 -10.56 -17.52
C GLY A 144 -12.52 -11.34 -16.91
N LEU A 145 -11.41 -10.66 -16.59
CA LEU A 145 -10.24 -11.24 -15.95
C LEU A 145 -10.43 -11.33 -14.42
N PRO A 146 -9.78 -12.29 -13.75
CA PRO A 146 -9.90 -12.44 -12.29
C PRO A 146 -9.17 -11.32 -11.53
N TYR A 147 -9.54 -11.16 -10.26
CA TYR A 147 -8.86 -10.26 -9.31
C TYR A 147 -7.64 -10.97 -8.68
N PRO A 148 -6.49 -10.29 -8.43
CA PRO A 148 -6.20 -8.87 -8.68
C PRO A 148 -6.02 -8.57 -10.17
N GLY A 149 -6.51 -7.42 -10.62
CA GLY A 149 -6.62 -7.14 -12.05
C GLY A 149 -5.29 -6.80 -12.73
N GLY A 150 -4.42 -6.05 -12.05
CA GLY A 150 -3.11 -5.66 -12.57
C GLY A 150 -2.30 -6.80 -13.19
N PRO A 151 -1.92 -7.83 -12.41
CA PRO A 151 -1.14 -8.97 -12.91
C PRO A 151 -1.83 -9.74 -14.04
N ASN A 152 -3.16 -9.89 -13.98
CA ASN A 152 -3.91 -10.61 -15.01
C ASN A 152 -3.96 -9.83 -16.34
N VAL A 153 -4.08 -8.49 -16.27
CA VAL A 153 -4.00 -7.62 -17.46
C VAL A 153 -2.60 -7.67 -18.07
N GLU A 154 -1.55 -7.60 -17.25
CA GLU A 154 -0.16 -7.73 -17.73
C GLU A 154 0.08 -9.08 -18.43
N GLN A 155 -0.37 -10.17 -17.83
CA GLN A 155 -0.23 -11.51 -18.41
C GLN A 155 -0.98 -11.64 -19.75
N ALA A 156 -2.20 -11.12 -19.85
CA ALA A 156 -2.98 -11.14 -21.09
C ALA A 156 -2.33 -10.26 -22.18
N ALA A 157 -1.73 -9.13 -21.78
CA ALA A 157 -1.06 -8.20 -22.69
C ALA A 157 0.21 -8.79 -23.31
N ALA A 158 0.91 -9.71 -22.63
CA ALA A 158 2.16 -10.31 -23.09
C ALA A 158 2.05 -11.03 -24.45
N THR A 159 0.88 -11.57 -24.77
CA THR A 159 0.59 -12.22 -26.07
C THR A 159 -0.22 -11.34 -27.02
N GLY A 160 -0.48 -10.09 -26.65
CA GLY A 160 -1.25 -9.13 -27.43
C GLY A 160 -0.44 -8.46 -28.55
N ASP A 161 -1.14 -7.81 -29.47
CA ASP A 161 -0.54 -6.93 -30.46
C ASP A 161 -0.66 -5.47 -29.99
N ALA A 162 0.47 -4.88 -29.62
CA ALA A 162 0.56 -3.51 -29.11
C ALA A 162 0.16 -2.43 -30.14
N ALA A 163 0.15 -2.75 -31.44
CA ALA A 163 -0.21 -1.82 -32.51
C ALA A 163 -1.69 -1.90 -32.91
N ARG A 164 -2.44 -2.90 -32.40
CA ARG A 164 -3.81 -3.18 -32.85
C ARG A 164 -4.81 -2.08 -32.49
N PHE A 165 -4.64 -1.44 -31.33
CA PHE A 165 -5.56 -0.42 -30.83
C PHE A 165 -4.80 0.84 -30.40
N ALA A 166 -5.32 2.00 -30.78
CA ALA A 166 -4.80 3.29 -30.34
C ALA A 166 -5.58 3.79 -29.12
N PHE A 167 -5.02 3.61 -27.92
CA PHE A 167 -5.57 4.22 -26.71
C PHE A 167 -5.13 5.69 -26.60
N PRO A 168 -6.02 6.59 -26.12
CA PRO A 168 -5.65 7.97 -25.89
C PRO A 168 -4.54 8.06 -24.82
N ARG A 169 -3.71 9.11 -24.90
CA ARG A 169 -2.86 9.54 -23.79
C ARG A 169 -3.52 10.77 -23.15
N PRO A 170 -4.29 10.61 -22.07
CA PRO A 170 -5.01 11.72 -21.46
C PRO A 170 -4.04 12.86 -21.12
N MET A 171 -4.51 14.10 -21.26
CA MET A 171 -3.76 15.32 -20.89
C MET A 171 -2.41 15.50 -21.61
N LYS A 172 -2.09 14.71 -22.64
CA LYS A 172 -0.86 14.91 -23.40
C LYS A 172 -0.91 16.27 -24.13
N GLY A 173 -0.09 17.22 -23.66
CA GLY A 173 0.01 18.57 -24.23
C GLY A 173 -0.90 19.62 -23.57
N SER A 174 -1.62 19.29 -22.50
CA SER A 174 -2.25 20.30 -21.66
C SER A 174 -1.21 20.97 -20.76
N ALA A 175 -1.20 22.31 -20.75
CA ALA A 175 -0.32 23.15 -19.93
C ALA A 175 -0.85 23.29 -18.49
#